data_AF-A0A2J8TNC7-F1
#
_entry.id   AF-A0A2J8TNC7-F1
#
_cell.length_a   1.000
_cell.length_b   1.000
_cell.length_c   1.000
_cell.angle_alpha   90.00
_cell.angle_beta   90.00
_cell.angle_gamma   90.00
#
_symmetry.space_group_name_H-M   'P 1'
#
loop_
_entity.id
_entity.type
_entity.pdbx_description
1 polymer ?
#
loop_
_entity_poly.entity_id
_entity_poly.type
_entity_poly.pdbx_seq_one_letter_code
_entity_poly.pdbx_strand_id
1 'polypeptide(L)'
;MQVHKETIDAVPNAIPGRTDIELEIYGMEGIPEKDMDERRRLLEQKTQESQKKKQQDDSDEYDDDDSAASTSFQPQPVQPQQGYIPPMAQPGL
;
A
#
# COMPACT_ATOMS: atom_id res chain seq x y z
N MET A 1 -8.00 -42.45 18.99
CA MET A 1 -7.81 -41.08 18.46
C MET A 1 -8.82 -40.91 17.34
N GLN A 2 -9.67 -39.90 17.39
CA GLN A 2 -10.64 -39.64 16.33
C GLN A 2 -10.07 -38.59 15.38
N VAL A 3 -10.13 -38.86 14.07
CA VAL A 3 -9.79 -37.89 13.03
C VAL A 3 -11.08 -37.34 12.45
N HIS A 4 -11.18 -36.01 12.38
CA HIS A 4 -12.23 -35.36 11.62
C HIS A 4 -11.74 -35.23 10.19
N LYS A 5 -12.57 -35.64 9.23
CA LYS A 5 -12.30 -35.47 7.80
C LYS A 5 -13.35 -34.52 7.25
N GLU A 6 -12.90 -33.37 6.78
CA GLU A 6 -13.73 -32.38 6.10
C GLU A 6 -13.22 -32.25 4.67
N THR A 7 -14.16 -32.22 3.73
CA THR A 7 -13.86 -31.90 2.33
C THR A 7 -13.95 -30.38 2.18
N ILE A 8 -12.95 -29.77 1.55
CA ILE A 8 -12.92 -28.34 1.28
C ILE A 8 -13.09 -28.15 -0.22
N ASP A 9 -14.23 -27.61 -0.62
CA ASP A 9 -14.57 -27.39 -2.03
C ASP A 9 -14.31 -25.94 -2.48
N ALA A 10 -13.87 -25.05 -1.57
CA ALA A 10 -13.65 -23.64 -1.87
C ALA A 10 -12.56 -22.99 -1.02
N VAL A 11 -11.84 -22.05 -1.63
CA VAL A 11 -10.84 -21.22 -0.94
C VAL A 11 -11.54 -20.17 -0.05
N PRO A 12 -11.18 -20.06 1.25
CA PRO A 12 -11.77 -19.06 2.13
C PRO A 12 -11.42 -17.63 1.68
N ASN A 13 -12.37 -16.71 1.83
CA ASN A 13 -12.27 -15.30 1.38
C ASN A 13 -12.10 -15.12 -0.13
N ALA A 14 -12.30 -16.16 -0.94
CA ALA A 14 -12.31 -16.03 -2.38
C ALA A 14 -13.44 -15.12 -2.86
N ILE A 15 -13.17 -14.40 -3.95
CA ILE A 15 -14.18 -13.63 -4.67
C ILE A 15 -15.19 -14.64 -5.26
N PRO A 16 -16.50 -14.34 -5.24
CA PRO A 16 -17.48 -15.20 -5.92
C PRO A 16 -17.07 -15.47 -7.36
N GLY A 17 -17.10 -16.75 -7.76
CA GLY A 17 -16.63 -17.18 -9.08
C GLY A 17 -15.12 -17.44 -9.20
N ARG A 18 -14.35 -17.25 -8.12
CA ARG A 18 -12.90 -17.51 -8.05
C ARG A 18 -12.55 -18.45 -6.88
N THR A 19 -13.38 -19.47 -6.65
CA THR A 19 -13.28 -20.41 -5.52
C THR A 19 -12.64 -21.74 -5.89
N ASP A 20 -12.32 -21.96 -7.16
CA ASP A 20 -11.83 -23.23 -7.68
C ASP A 20 -10.52 -23.64 -7.00
N ILE A 21 -10.54 -24.84 -6.41
CA ILE A 21 -9.43 -25.40 -5.63
C ILE A 21 -8.40 -26.11 -6.52
N GLU A 22 -8.73 -26.35 -7.79
CA GLU A 22 -7.84 -27.04 -8.74
C GLU A 22 -6.85 -26.06 -9.41
N LEU A 23 -7.05 -24.74 -9.24
CA LEU A 23 -6.16 -23.73 -9.79
C LEU A 23 -4.94 -23.49 -8.89
N GLU A 24 -3.76 -23.51 -9.48
CA GLU A 24 -2.49 -23.23 -8.80
C GLU A 24 -2.09 -21.76 -9.01
N ILE A 25 -2.20 -20.95 -7.96
CA ILE A 25 -1.93 -19.51 -8.02
C ILE A 25 -0.86 -19.12 -7.00
N TYR A 26 0.20 -18.45 -7.48
CA TYR A 26 1.30 -17.91 -6.68
C TYR A 26 1.43 -16.40 -6.88
N GLY A 27 0.87 -15.61 -5.97
CA GLY A 27 0.87 -14.15 -6.10
C GLY A 27 0.08 -13.69 -7.33
N MET A 28 0.76 -13.22 -8.38
CA MET A 28 0.15 -12.88 -9.67
C MET A 28 0.33 -13.96 -10.75
N GLU A 29 1.14 -14.99 -10.48
CA GLU A 29 1.36 -16.13 -11.37
C GLU A 29 0.22 -17.14 -11.22
N GLY A 30 -0.23 -17.72 -12.34
CA GLY A 30 -1.33 -18.69 -12.34
C GLY A 30 -2.74 -18.09 -12.33
N ILE A 31 -2.89 -16.77 -12.19
CA ILE A 31 -4.19 -16.11 -12.32
C ILE A 31 -4.65 -16.21 -13.80
N PRO A 32 -5.89 -16.65 -14.08
CA PRO A 32 -6.44 -16.65 -15.43
C PRO A 32 -6.42 -15.26 -16.07
N GLU A 33 -6.09 -15.18 -17.36
CA GLU A 33 -5.98 -13.90 -18.10
C GLU A 33 -7.28 -13.07 -18.05
N LYS A 34 -8.43 -13.75 -18.17
CA LYS A 34 -9.76 -13.12 -18.07
C LYS A 34 -9.95 -12.37 -16.75
N ASP A 35 -9.48 -12.95 -15.65
CA ASP A 35 -9.62 -12.39 -14.30
C ASP A 35 -8.69 -11.19 -14.07
N MET A 36 -7.52 -11.21 -14.72
CA MET A 36 -6.56 -10.10 -14.73
C MET A 36 -7.12 -8.88 -15.48
N ASP A 37 -7.72 -9.11 -16.65
CA ASP A 37 -8.34 -8.05 -17.45
C ASP A 37 -9.56 -7.45 -16.76
N GLU A 38 -10.43 -8.29 -16.18
CA GLU A 38 -11.56 -7.81 -15.38
C GLU A 38 -11.08 -6.93 -14.22
N ARG A 39 -10.06 -7.38 -13.48
CA ARG A 39 -9.49 -6.62 -12.35
C ARG A 39 -8.90 -5.29 -12.82
N ARG A 40 -8.19 -5.27 -13.95
CA ARG A 40 -7.64 -4.05 -14.56
C ARG A 40 -8.74 -3.06 -14.92
N ARG A 41 -9.78 -3.53 -15.61
CA ARG A 41 -10.93 -2.71 -16.02
C ARG A 41 -11.67 -2.12 -14.83
N LEU A 42 -11.86 -2.91 -13.76
CA LEU A 42 -12.52 -2.45 -12.54
C LEU A 42 -11.71 -1.36 -11.82
N LEU A 43 -10.39 -1.52 -11.74
CA LEU A 43 -9.49 -0.54 -11.13
C LEU A 43 -9.52 0.80 -11.88
N GLU A 44 -9.52 0.75 -13.21
CA GLU A 44 -9.59 1.94 -14.06
C GLU A 44 -10.91 2.70 -13.85
N GLN A 45 -12.04 1.99 -13.85
CA GLN A 45 -13.36 2.59 -13.60
C GLN A 45 -13.45 3.22 -12.20
N LYS A 46 -12.98 2.50 -11.17
CA LYS A 46 -13.00 3.00 -9.79
C LYS A 46 -12.12 4.25 -9.61
N THR A 47 -11.01 4.32 -10.34
CA THR A 47 -10.10 5.48 -10.32
C THR A 47 -10.75 6.70 -10.95
N GLN A 48 -11.41 6.56 -12.11
CA GLN A 48 -12.14 7.67 -12.76
C GLN A 48 -13.28 8.21 -11.88
N GLU A 49 -14.07 7.33 -11.26
CA GLU A 49 -15.18 7.77 -10.40
C GLU A 49 -14.68 8.55 -9.17
N SER A 50 -13.54 8.13 -8.60
CA SER A 50 -12.93 8.79 -7.43
C SER A 50 -12.37 10.18 -7.76
N GLN A 51 -11.80 10.37 -8.96
CA GLN A 51 -11.31 11.69 -9.39
C GLN A 51 -12.45 12.68 -9.69
N LYS A 52 -13.58 12.19 -10.22
CA LYS A 52 -14.74 13.04 -10.50
C LYS A 52 -15.42 13.58 -9.23
N LYS A 53 -15.42 12.80 -8.14
CA LYS A 53 -15.93 13.25 -6.83
C LYS A 53 -15.01 14.27 -6.16
N LYS A 54 -13.68 14.13 -6.27
CA LYS A 54 -12.72 15.09 -5.68
C LYS A 54 -12.73 16.47 -6.35
N GLN A 55 -12.96 16.56 -7.65
CA GLN A 55 -12.99 17.86 -8.34
C GLN A 55 -14.25 18.68 -8.08
N GLN A 56 -15.33 18.07 -7.57
CA GLN A 56 -16.55 18.82 -7.20
C GLN A 56 -16.52 19.34 -5.75
N ASP A 57 -15.68 18.78 -4.89
CA ASP A 57 -15.61 19.12 -3.46
C ASP A 57 -14.54 20.21 -3.16
N ASP A 58 -13.60 20.43 -4.08
CA ASP A 58 -12.51 21.43 -3.96
C ASP A 58 -12.82 22.75 -4.70
N SER A 59 -14.06 22.93 -5.18
CA SER A 59 -14.47 24.11 -5.98
C SER A 59 -15.18 25.21 -5.16
N ASP A 60 -15.30 25.04 -3.85
CA ASP A 60 -15.92 26.01 -2.96
C ASP A 60 -14.99 26.12 -1.77
N GLU A 61 -14.13 27.16 -1.75
CA GLU A 61 -13.58 27.83 -0.55
C GLU A 61 -12.18 28.45 -0.80
N TYR A 62 -12.12 29.78 -0.57
CA TYR A 62 -10.98 30.72 -0.53
C TYR A 62 -10.53 31.39 -1.83
N ASP A 63 -11.36 32.34 -2.25
CA ASP A 63 -10.91 33.67 -2.69
C ASP A 63 -10.18 34.38 -1.53
N ASP A 64 -9.07 35.04 -1.84
CA ASP A 64 -8.35 36.05 -1.04
C ASP A 64 -7.44 35.56 0.12
N ASP A 65 -6.12 35.59 -0.09
CA ASP A 65 -5.20 36.46 0.68
C ASP A 65 -3.75 36.31 0.20
N ASP A 66 -3.26 37.39 -0.42
CA ASP A 66 -1.87 37.64 -0.75
C ASP A 66 -1.05 37.82 0.53
N SER A 67 -0.08 36.94 0.81
CA SER A 67 1.12 37.36 1.55
C SER A 67 2.26 36.36 1.45
N ALA A 68 3.26 36.78 0.65
CA ALA A 68 4.59 36.23 0.61
C ALA A 68 5.28 36.29 1.98
N ALA A 69 5.36 35.16 2.69
CA ALA A 69 6.27 34.98 3.81
C ALA A 69 7.48 34.14 3.36
N SER A 70 8.46 34.83 2.78
CA SER A 70 9.82 34.34 2.53
C SER A 70 10.43 33.78 3.82
N THR A 71 10.44 32.46 3.97
CA THR A 71 11.24 31.79 5.01
C THR A 71 12.69 31.70 4.53
N SER A 72 13.47 32.69 4.92
CA SER A 72 14.91 32.79 4.70
C SER A 72 15.63 31.70 5.50
N PHE A 73 15.76 30.50 4.93
CA PHE A 73 16.55 29.41 5.51
C PHE A 73 18.03 29.61 5.16
N GLN A 74 18.80 30.15 6.11
CA GLN A 74 20.25 30.29 5.98
C GLN A 74 20.92 28.96 6.37
N PRO A 75 21.79 28.36 5.52
CA PRO A 75 22.40 27.06 5.82
C PRO A 75 23.49 27.20 6.89
N GLN A 76 23.37 26.43 7.97
CA GLN A 76 24.46 26.22 8.93
C GLN A 76 25.42 25.15 8.38
N PRO A 77 26.75 25.36 8.41
CA PRO A 77 27.72 24.36 7.99
C PRO A 77 27.82 23.22 9.01
N VAL A 78 27.56 21.99 8.56
CA VAL A 78 27.76 20.77 9.35
C VAL A 78 29.25 20.51 9.58
N GLN A 79 29.68 20.43 10.85
CA GLN A 79 30.99 19.90 11.22
C GLN A 79 30.97 18.37 11.20
N PRO A 80 32.00 17.69 10.63
CA PRO A 80 32.10 16.24 10.73
C PRO A 80 32.59 15.85 12.13
N GLN A 81 31.67 15.46 13.02
CA GLN A 81 32.06 14.85 14.29
C GLN A 81 32.55 13.42 14.04
N GLN A 82 33.81 13.22 14.38
CA GLN A 82 34.57 11.98 14.27
C GLN A 82 34.02 10.94 15.25
N GLY A 83 33.82 9.71 14.74
CA GLY A 83 34.01 8.45 15.48
C GLY A 83 33.22 8.27 16.78
N TYR A 84 31.96 7.87 16.68
CA TYR A 84 31.30 7.16 17.78
C TYR A 84 31.86 5.73 17.89
N ILE A 85 32.78 5.52 18.83
CA ILE A 85 33.16 4.20 19.32
C ILE A 85 32.12 3.73 20.35
N PRO A 86 31.45 2.58 20.15
CA PRO A 86 30.55 2.04 21.16
C PRO A 86 31.34 1.49 22.36
N PRO A 87 30.84 1.64 23.60
CA PRO A 87 31.49 1.07 24.78
C PRO A 87 31.38 -0.45 24.76
N MET A 88 32.53 -1.14 24.85
CA MET A 88 32.60 -2.58 25.03
C MET A 88 31.90 -2.99 26.32
N ALA A 89 30.98 -3.95 26.22
CA ALA A 89 30.44 -4.66 27.36
C ALA A 89 31.57 -5.48 28.02
N GLN A 90 31.82 -5.25 29.31
CA GLN A 90 32.66 -6.12 30.13
C GLN A 90 31.96 -7.46 30.36
N PRO A 91 32.61 -8.62 30.15
CA PRO A 91 32.21 -9.87 30.76
C PRO A 91 32.88 -10.00 32.14
N GLY A 92 32.07 -10.31 33.15
CA GLY A 92 32.57 -10.56 34.50
C GLY A 92 33.43 -11.82 34.57
N LEU A 93 34.57 -11.70 35.26
CA LEU A 93 35.20 -12.66 36.20
C LEU A 93 36.51 -12.05 36.71
#